data_AF-A0A7W0FY64-F1
#
_entry.id   AF-A0A7W0FY64-F1
#
_cell.length_a   1.000
_cell.length_b   1.000
_cell.length_c   1.000
_cell.angle_alpha   90.00
_cell.angle_beta   90.00
_cell.angle_gamma   90.00
#
_symmetry.space_group_name_H-M   'P 1'
#
loop_
_entity.id
_entity.type
_entity.pdbx_description
1 polymer ?
#
loop_
_entity_poly.entity_id
_entity_poly.type
_entity_poly.pdbx_seq_one_letter_code
_entity_poly.pdbx_strand_id
1 'polypeptide(L)' 'MRKIDLIQDTVPPRAKLILLGKNPERFFSSAFLKLRRFRSPTHIVDDRQTHGSLIDQLDGAMGWFR' A
#
# COMPACT_ATOMS: atom_id res chain seq x y z
N MET A 1 -1.36 -4.32 19.09
CA MET A 1 -1.50 -2.92 19.53
C MET A 1 -0.12 -2.27 19.80
N ARG A 2 0.71 -2.75 20.75
CA ARG A 2 2.01 -2.13 21.13
C ARG A 2 3.03 -1.78 20.02
N LYS A 3 3.06 -2.51 18.89
CA LYS A 3 4.07 -2.28 17.82
C LYS A 3 3.77 -1.02 16.99
N ILE A 4 2.50 -0.62 16.89
CA ILE A 4 2.08 0.57 16.14
C ILE A 4 2.42 1.85 16.91
N ASP A 5 2.31 1.82 18.23
CA ASP A 5 2.66 2.98 19.08
C ASP A 5 4.17 3.25 19.04
N LEU A 6 5.01 2.20 18.97
CA LEU A 6 6.46 2.34 18.80
C LEU A 6 6.83 3.01 17.46
N ILE A 7 6.05 2.75 16.41
CA ILE A 7 6.18 3.39 15.10
C ILE A 7 5.79 4.87 15.19
N GLN A 8 4.82 5.23 16.04
CA GLN A 8 4.43 6.62 16.23
C GLN A 8 5.47 7.49 16.96
N ASP A 9 6.38 6.90 17.73
CA ASP A 9 7.38 7.69 18.45
C ASP A 9 8.75 7.74 17.75
N THR A 10 9.11 6.69 17.01
CA THR A 10 10.48 6.53 16.47
C THR A 10 10.62 6.81 14.97
N VAL A 11 9.51 6.85 14.23
CA VAL A 11 9.56 6.90 12.77
C VAL A 11 9.47 8.34 12.24
N PRO A 12 10.19 8.69 11.15
CA PRO A 12 10.07 10.01 10.54
C PRO A 12 8.61 10.33 10.13
N PRO A 13 8.18 11.60 10.18
CA PRO A 13 6.81 12.00 9.85
C PRO A 13 6.32 11.53 8.48
N ARG A 14 7.19 11.58 7.45
CA ARG A 14 6.87 11.09 6.09
C ARG A 14 6.60 9.59 6.06
N ALA A 15 7.37 8.81 6.79
CA ALA A 15 7.15 7.37 6.86
C ALA A 15 5.86 7.04 7.64
N LYS A 16 5.49 7.80 8.68
CA LYS A 16 4.17 7.66 9.31
C LYS A 16 3.02 7.94 8.36
N LEU A 17 3.13 8.96 7.51
CA LEU A 17 2.12 9.27 6.50
C LEU A 17 1.90 8.10 5.53
N ILE A 18 2.97 7.45 5.08
CA ILE A 18 2.87 6.30 4.17
C ILE A 18 2.37 5.05 4.93
N LEU A 19 2.92 4.77 6.11
CA LEU A 19 2.62 3.55 6.87
C LEU A 19 1.20 3.51 7.42
N LEU A 20 0.68 4.65 7.90
CA LEU A 20 -0.55 4.74 8.69
C LEU A 20 -1.54 5.79 8.18
N GLY A 21 -1.15 6.64 7.21
CA GLY A 21 -2.01 7.68 6.70
C GLY A 21 -3.12 7.11 5.81
N LYS A 22 -4.35 7.63 5.97
CA LYS A 22 -5.52 7.18 5.20
C LYS A 22 -5.49 7.59 3.72
N ASN A 23 -4.71 8.60 3.37
CA ASN A 23 -4.58 9.11 2.00
C ASN A 23 -3.15 9.64 1.76
N PRO A 24 -2.15 8.75 1.65
CA PRO A 24 -0.76 9.16 1.42
C PRO A 24 -0.56 9.77 0.03
N GLU A 25 -1.47 9.49 -0.92
CA GLU A 25 -1.44 9.99 -2.30
C GLU A 25 -1.51 11.51 -2.41
N ARG A 26 -2.11 12.18 -1.41
CA ARG A 26 -2.11 13.65 -1.30
C ARG A 26 -0.70 14.24 -1.17
N PHE A 27 0.23 13.49 -0.58
CA PHE A 27 1.61 13.93 -0.35
C PHE A 27 2.60 13.27 -1.32
N PHE A 28 2.27 12.05 -1.75
CA PHE A 28 3.08 11.23 -2.64
C PHE A 28 2.16 10.58 -3.67
N SER A 29 1.98 11.20 -4.83
CA SER A 29 0.98 10.76 -5.84
C SER A 29 1.10 9.29 -6.26
N SER A 30 2.28 8.68 -6.11
CA SER A 30 2.54 7.27 -6.40
C SER A 30 2.41 6.33 -5.18
N ALA A 31 1.89 6.80 -4.05
CA ALA A 31 1.76 6.01 -2.82
C ALA A 31 0.53 5.09 -2.84
N PHE A 32 0.46 4.24 -3.84
CA PHE A 32 -0.53 3.19 -4.01
C PHE A 32 0.11 1.98 -4.68
N LEU A 33 -0.48 0.79 -4.52
CA LEU A 33 -0.03 -0.40 -5.24
C LEU A 33 -0.87 -0.61 -6.49
N LYS A 34 -0.19 -0.89 -7.60
CA LYS A 34 -0.80 -1.37 -8.84
C LYS A 34 -0.36 -2.81 -9.08
N LEU A 35 -1.35 -3.70 -9.16
CA LEU A 35 -1.17 -5.14 -9.23
C LEU A 35 -1.77 -5.63 -10.54
N ARG A 36 -1.02 -6.45 -11.29
CA ARG A 36 -1.44 -6.95 -12.61
C ARG A 36 -1.14 -8.41 -12.77
N ARG A 37 -2.10 -9.14 -13.35
CA ARG A 37 -1.95 -10.54 -13.71
C ARG A 37 -1.70 -10.64 -15.21
N PHE A 38 -0.63 -11.33 -15.58
CA PHE A 38 -0.22 -11.49 -16.97
C PHE A 38 -0.40 -12.95 -17.38
N ARG A 39 -0.95 -13.17 -18.59
CA ARG A 39 -0.97 -14.50 -19.23
C ARG A 39 0.23 -14.69 -20.15
N SER A 40 0.74 -13.60 -20.71
CA SER A 40 2.00 -13.53 -21.46
C SER A 40 2.64 -12.16 -21.21
N PRO A 41 3.92 -11.93 -21.58
CA PRO A 41 4.61 -10.67 -21.30
C PRO A 41 3.89 -9.40 -21.79
N THR A 42 3.00 -9.53 -22.78
CA THR A 42 2.26 -8.42 -23.39
C THR A 42 0.76 -8.47 -23.14
N HIS A 43 0.24 -9.48 -22.43
CA HIS A 43 -1.20 -9.68 -22.25
C HIS A 43 -1.58 -9.66 -20.76
N ILE A 44 -2.22 -8.56 -20.34
CA ILE A 44 -2.79 -8.38 -18.99
C ILE A 44 -4.19 -9.01 -18.98
N VAL A 45 -4.45 -9.88 -18.01
CA VAL A 45 -5.76 -10.54 -17.84
C VAL A 45 -6.55 -10.00 -16.64
N ASP A 46 -5.89 -9.29 -15.73
CA ASP A 46 -6.51 -8.62 -14.58
C ASP A 46 -5.62 -7.46 -14.12
N ASP A 47 -6.21 -6.36 -13.67
CA ASP A 47 -5.53 -5.15 -13.15
C ASP A 47 -6.31 -4.64 -11.94
N ARG A 48 -5.62 -4.47 -10.82
CA ARG A 48 -6.18 -3.96 -9.57
C ARG A 48 -5.29 -2.89 -8.98
N GLN A 49 -5.92 -1.88 -8.41
CA GLN A 49 -5.23 -0.87 -7.60
C GLN A 49 -5.67 -1.00 -6.14
N THR A 50 -4.74 -0.76 -5.23
CA THR A 50 -4.98 -0.72 -3.78
C THR A 50 -4.48 0.61 -3.26
N HIS A 51 -5.34 1.32 -2.54
CA HIS A 51 -5.09 2.66 -2.01
C HIS A 51 -5.16 2.64 -0.48
N GLY A 52 -4.85 3.77 0.16
CA GLY A 52 -4.86 3.89 1.63
C GLY A 52 -3.46 3.78 2.23
N SER A 53 -3.36 3.41 3.51
CA SER A 53 -2.06 3.26 4.16
C SER A 53 -1.28 2.07 3.61
N LEU A 54 0.04 2.01 3.81
CA LEU A 54 0.84 0.86 3.36
C LEU A 54 0.32 -0.46 3.95
N ILE A 55 -0.24 -0.44 5.17
CA ILE A 55 -0.85 -1.62 5.78
C ILE A 55 -2.10 -2.03 5.00
N ASP A 56 -2.99 -1.09 4.70
CA ASP A 56 -4.20 -1.37 3.90
C ASP A 56 -3.85 -1.91 2.51
N GLN A 57 -2.81 -1.34 1.89
CA GLN A 57 -2.33 -1.78 0.58
C GLN A 57 -1.76 -3.20 0.62
N LEU A 58 -1.00 -3.53 1.67
CA LEU A 58 -0.45 -4.88 1.87
C LEU A 58 -1.58 -5.90 2.08
N ASP A 59 -2.56 -5.59 2.92
CA ASP A 59 -3.71 -6.46 3.16
C ASP A 59 -4.53 -6.66 1.88
N GLY A 60 -4.77 -5.60 1.12
CA GLY A 60 -5.45 -5.64 -0.18
C GLY A 60 -4.70 -6.48 -1.22
N ALA A 61 -3.37 -6.37 -1.26
CA ALA A 61 -2.52 -7.16 -2.14
C ALA A 61 -2.50 -8.64 -1.74
N MET A 62 -2.26 -8.94 -0.46
CA MET A 62 -2.25 -10.32 0.04
C MET A 62 -3.61 -11.01 -0.14
N GLY A 63 -4.71 -10.28 0.02
CA GLY A 63 -6.05 -10.80 -0.23
C GLY A 63 -6.33 -11.15 -1.70
N TRP A 64 -5.57 -10.60 -2.66
CA TRP A 64 -5.72 -10.90 -4.09
C TRP A 64 -4.87 -12.09 -4.54
N PHE A 65 -3.82 -12.46 -3.79
CA PHE A 65 -3.00 -13.65 -4.06
C PHE A 65 -3.57 -14.95 -3.45
N ARG A 66 -4.64 -14.87 -2.66
CA ARG A 66 -5.35 -16.03 -2.07
C ARG A 66 -6.49 -16.46 -2.98
#